data_AF-M5UGT2-F1
#
_entry.id   AF-M5UGT2-F1
#
_cell.length_a   1.000
_cell.length_b   1.000
_cell.length_c   1.000
_cell.angle_alpha   90.00
_cell.angle_beta   90.00
_cell.angle_gamma   90.00
#
_symmetry.space_group_name_H-M   'P 1'
#
loop_
_entity.id
_entity.type
_entity.pdbx_description
1 polymer ?
#
loop_
_entity_poly.entity_id
_entity_poly.type
_entity_poly.pdbx_seq_one_letter_code
_entity_poly.pdbx_strand_id
1 'polypeptide(L)' 'MTGVLRHRIIYALQNGYLPEPQAWISNQRAWSAEEVTQLAGYFGSSVEWRSTQSPTKHVL' A
#
# COMPACT_ATOMS: atom_id res chain seq x y z
N MET A 1 7.06 0.58 0.03
CA MET A 1 6.63 0.22 1.40
C MET A 1 6.22 1.52 2.08
N THR A 2 5.04 1.61 2.73
CA THR A 2 4.49 2.90 3.23
C THR A 2 5.12 3.40 4.53
N GLY A 3 6.00 2.64 5.19
CA GLY A 3 6.59 3.03 6.48
C GLY A 3 5.61 3.09 7.67
N VAL A 4 4.33 2.78 7.46
CA VAL A 4 3.29 2.81 8.50
C VAL A 4 3.23 1.48 9.26
N LEU A 5 3.19 1.56 10.60
CA LEU A 5 3.04 0.39 11.46
C LEU A 5 1.67 -0.26 11.29
N ARG A 6 1.64 -1.60 11.13
CA ARG A 6 0.42 -2.40 10.88
C ARG A 6 -0.71 -2.13 11.88
N HIS A 7 -0.40 -1.96 13.17
CA HIS A 7 -1.43 -1.74 14.20
C HIS A 7 -2.17 -0.40 14.02
N ARG A 8 -1.50 0.64 13.50
CA ARG A 8 -2.13 1.94 13.22
C ARG A 8 -3.11 1.83 12.07
N ILE A 9 -2.77 1.04 11.05
CA ILE A 9 -3.66 0.75 9.92
C ILE A 9 -4.91 0.03 10.41
N ILE A 10 -4.75 -1.02 11.24
CA ILE A 10 -5.89 -1.77 11.80
C ILE A 10 -6.79 -0.86 12.64
N TYR A 11 -6.21 -0.03 13.51
CA TYR A 11 -6.97 0.93 14.31
C TYR A 11 -7.78 1.88 13.43
N ALA A 12 -7.17 2.44 12.37
CA ALA A 12 -7.85 3.35 11.46
C ALA A 12 -9.03 2.69 10.73
N LEU A 13 -8.88 1.45 10.30
CA LEU A 13 -9.95 0.67 9.67
C LEU A 13 -11.10 0.38 10.64
N GLN A 14 -10.79 -0.09 11.85
CA GLN A 14 -11.80 -0.45 12.86
C GLN A 14 -12.64 0.75 13.34
N ASN A 15 -12.06 1.95 13.30
CA ASN A 15 -12.74 3.19 13.69
C ASN A 15 -13.34 3.94 12.48
N GLY A 16 -13.28 3.38 11.27
CA GLY A 16 -13.86 3.97 10.06
C GLY A 16 -13.12 5.19 9.51
N TYR A 17 -11.88 5.45 9.95
CA TYR A 17 -11.06 6.55 9.42
C TYR A 17 -10.47 6.23 8.04
N LEU A 18 -10.31 4.95 7.73
CA LEU A 18 -9.94 4.45 6.41
C LEU A 18 -10.98 3.42 5.95
N PRO A 19 -11.31 3.37 4.66
CA PRO A 19 -12.13 2.32 4.11
C PRO A 19 -11.37 0.97 4.12
N GLU A 20 -12.11 -0.13 4.27
CA GLU A 20 -11.56 -1.47 4.04
C GLU A 20 -11.13 -1.62 2.58
N PRO A 21 -9.99 -2.25 2.29
CA PRO A 21 -9.53 -2.44 0.93
C PRO A 21 -10.47 -3.35 0.17
N GLN A 22 -10.58 -3.05 -1.13
CA GLN A 22 -11.55 -3.73 -1.98
C GLN A 22 -11.16 -5.17 -2.32
N ALA A 23 -9.87 -5.50 -2.21
CA ALA A 23 -9.34 -6.83 -2.54
C ALA A 23 -8.79 -7.58 -1.31
N TRP A 24 -8.92 -8.91 -1.37
CA TRP A 24 -8.38 -9.85 -0.39
C TRP A 24 -7.67 -10.99 -1.11
N ILE A 25 -6.48 -11.36 -0.65
CA ILE A 25 -5.70 -12.50 -1.16
C ILE A 25 -5.38 -13.41 0.02
N SER A 26 -5.84 -14.66 -0.01
CA SER A 26 -5.55 -15.66 1.04
C SER A 26 -5.81 -15.15 2.47
N ASN A 27 -7.00 -14.58 2.71
CA ASN A 27 -7.41 -13.96 3.98
C ASN A 27 -6.55 -12.78 4.45
N GLN A 28 -5.74 -12.22 3.55
CA GLN A 28 -5.01 -10.98 3.80
C GLN A 28 -5.62 -9.86 2.96
N ARG A 29 -5.70 -8.68 3.57
CA ARG A 29 -6.05 -7.44 2.87
C ARG A 29 -5.03 -7.20 1.77
N ALA A 30 -5.53 -6.90 0.57
CA ALA A 30 -4.72 -6.56 -0.59
C ALA A 30 -5.11 -5.14 -1.03
N TRP A 31 -4.15 -4.23 -1.03
CA TRP A 31 -4.36 -2.83 -1.41
C TRP A 31 -3.84 -2.59 -2.83
N SER A 32 -4.65 -1.92 -3.64
CA SER A 32 -4.22 -1.33 -4.91
C SER A 32 -3.21 -0.19 -4.68
N ALA A 33 -2.48 0.19 -5.74
CA ALA A 33 -1.53 1.29 -5.66
C ALA A 33 -2.19 2.63 -5.24
N GLU A 34 -3.44 2.85 -5.67
CA GLU A 34 -4.22 4.03 -5.30
C GLU A 34 -4.57 4.03 -3.81
N GLU A 35 -5.11 2.93 -3.29
CA GLU A 35 -5.43 2.77 -1.86
C GLU A 35 -4.17 2.90 -0.98
N VAL A 36 -3.03 2.38 -1.44
CA VAL A 36 -1.74 2.53 -0.74
C VAL A 36 -1.31 4.00 -0.65
N THR A 37 -1.58 4.80 -1.69
CA THR A 37 -1.25 6.23 -1.71
C THR A 37 -2.18 7.01 -0.77
N GLN A 38 -3.47 6.70 -0.76
CA GLN A 38 -4.44 7.30 0.18
C GLN A 38 -4.09 6.96 1.63
N LEU A 39 -3.74 5.70 1.90
CA LEU A 39 -3.31 5.23 3.22
C LEU A 39 -2.08 6.00 3.71
N ALA A 40 -1.08 6.18 2.84
CA ALA A 40 0.10 6.94 3.22
C ALA A 40 -0.22 8.42 3.48
N GLY A 41 -1.06 9.03 2.64
CA GLY A 41 -1.53 10.41 2.83
C GLY A 41 -2.24 10.64 4.16
N TYR A 42 -3.11 9.71 4.58
CA TYR A 42 -3.78 9.77 5.88
C TYR A 42 -2.79 9.81 7.06
N PHE A 43 -1.70 9.06 6.97
CA PHE A 43 -0.67 9.03 8.02
C PHE A 43 0.42 10.10 7.84
N GLY A 44 0.30 11.00 6.86
CA GLY A 44 1.32 12.01 6.55
C GLY A 44 2.64 11.40 6.05
N SER A 45 2.60 10.20 5.49
CA SER A 45 3.75 9.47 4.95
C SER A 45 3.76 9.55 3.42
N SER A 46 4.94 9.50 2.81
CA SER A 46 5.11 9.41 1.36
C SER A 46 5.41 7.98 0.93
N VAL A 47 4.79 7.54 -0.16
CA VAL A 47 5.11 6.25 -0.79
C VAL A 47 6.12 6.49 -1.90
N GLU A 48 7.38 6.13 -1.67
CA GLU A 48 8.32 5.98 -2.77
C GLU A 48 8.07 4.64 -3.47
N TRP A 49 7.47 4.71 -4.65
CA TRP A 49 7.47 3.60 -5.59
C TRP A 49 8.84 3.57 -6.28
N ARG A 50 9.73 2.67 -5.86
CA ARG A 50 10.88 2.32 -6.71
C ARG A 50 10.33 1.63 -7.95
N SER A 51 10.14 2.40 -9.01
CA SER A 51 9.98 1.85 -10.35
C SER A 51 11.30 1.16 -10.72
N THR A 52 11.37 -0.16 -10.58
CA THR A 52 12.39 -0.95 -11.27
C THR A 52 12.07 -0.93 -12.77
N GLN A 53 12.36 0.20 -13.43
CA GLN A 53 12.55 0.21 -14.86
C GLN A 53 13.97 -0.30 -15.15
N SER A 54 14.05 -1.47 -15.77
CA SER A 54 14.97 -1.72 -16.88
C SER A 54 14.40 -2.84 -17.74
N PRO A 55 13.82 -2.52 -18.91
CA PRO A 55 13.66 -3.49 -19.98
C PRO A 55 15.01 -3.57 -20.71
N THR A 56 15.83 -4.57 -20.44
CA THR A 56 16.95 -4.85 -21.33
C THR A 56 17.14 -6.35 -21.43
N LYS A 57 16.67 -6.87 -22.57
CA LYS A 57 17.10 -8.16 -23.09
C LYS A 57 18.62 -8.11 -23.19
N HIS A 58 19.32 -8.86 -22.36
CA HIS A 58 20.68 -9.26 -22.68
C HIS A 58 20.60 -10.64 -23.34
N VAL A 59 20.51 -10.61 -24.67
CA VAL A 59 21.11 -11.64 -25.51
C VAL A 59 22.48 -11.08 -25.87
N LEU A 60 23.52 -11.65 -25.27
CA LEU A 60 24.78 -12.09 -25.87
C LEU A 60 25.49 -12.95 -24.82
#